data_AF-A0A920KX21-F1
#
_entry.id   AF-A0A920KX21-F1
#
_cell.length_a   1.000
_cell.length_b   1.000
_cell.length_c   1.000
_cell.angle_alpha   90.00
_cell.angle_beta   90.00
_cell.angle_gamma   90.00
#
_symmetry.space_group_name_H-M   'P 1'
#
loop_
_entity.id
_entity.type
_entity.pdbx_description
1 polymer ?
#
loop_
_entity_poly.entity_id
_entity_poly.type
_entity_poly.pdbx_seq_one_letter_code
_entity_poly.pdbx_strand_id
1 'polypeptide(L)' 'MEFRIGINIGDVVIDGKNLYGEGVNIAARLESFAQPNGLSISKAF' A
#
# COMPACT_ATOMS: atom_id res chain seq x y z
N MET A 1 -1.24 -20.49 -3.69
CA MET A 1 -1.67 -19.21 -3.10
C MET A 1 -1.00 -18.13 -3.92
N GLU A 2 -1.76 -17.20 -4.49
CA GLU A 2 -1.18 -16.10 -5.27
C GLU A 2 -1.18 -14.84 -4.42
N PHE A 3 -0.05 -14.15 -4.38
CA PHE A 3 0.11 -12.93 -3.58
C PHE A 3 0.18 -11.72 -4.49
N ARG A 4 -0.31 -10.59 -3.99
CA ARG A 4 -0.14 -9.28 -4.62
C ARG A 4 0.41 -8.32 -3.58
N ILE A 5 1.24 -7.40 -4.03
CA ILE A 5 1.92 -6.45 -3.14
C ILE A 5 1.66 -5.03 -3.65
N GLY A 6 1.32 -4.12 -2.74
CA GLY A 6 1.21 -2.68 -2.97
C GLY A 6 2.16 -1.94 -2.04
N ILE A 7 3.00 -1.06 -2.60
CA ILE A 7 3.96 -0.25 -1.82
C ILE A 7 3.68 1.23 -2.04
N ASN A 8 3.51 1.96 -0.95
CA ASN A 8 3.40 3.41 -0.97
C ASN A 8 4.26 4.03 0.15
N ILE A 9 4.89 5.17 -0.16
CA ILE A 9 5.57 6.01 0.83
C ILE A 9 4.71 7.27 1.01
N GLY A 10 4.39 7.60 2.26
CA GLY A 10 3.62 8.79 2.58
C GLY A 10 3.36 8.91 4.07
N ASP A 11 2.77 10.04 4.46
CA ASP A 11 2.47 10.32 5.86
C ASP A 11 1.33 9.45 6.39
N VAL A 12 1.50 8.99 7.62
CA VAL A 12 0.52 8.17 8.35
C VAL A 12 0.49 8.60 9.81
N VAL A 13 -0.68 8.42 10.43
CA VAL A 13 -0.88 8.59 11.87
C VAL A 13 -0.85 7.21 12.52
N ILE A 14 -0.09 7.11 13.62
CA ILE A 14 -0.01 5.89 14.43
C ILE A 14 -1.05 5.95 15.54
N ASP A 15 -1.87 4.90 15.65
CA ASP A 15 -2.81 4.71 16.76
C ASP A 15 -2.64 3.30 17.33
N GLY A 16 -1.93 3.25 18.47
CA GLY A 16 -1.55 2.00 19.12
C GLY A 16 -0.69 1.12 18.21
N LYS A 17 -1.30 0.05 17.69
CA LYS A 17 -0.66 -0.91 16.76
C LYS A 17 -1.12 -0.74 15.31
N ASN A 18 -1.98 0.24 15.04
CA ASN A 18 -2.57 0.50 13.73
C ASN A 18 -1.98 1.76 13.09
N LEU A 19 -2.08 1.82 11.77
CA LEU A 19 -1.71 2.97 10.95
C LEU A 19 -2.95 3.48 10.22
N TYR A 20 -3.15 4.79 10.24
CA TYR A 20 -4.25 5.47 9.55
C TYR A 20 -3.72 6.60 8.67
N GLY A 21 -4.49 6.93 7.63
CA GLY A 21 -4.17 8.03 6.73
C GLY A 21 -4.24 7.64 5.26
N GLU A 22 -4.06 8.63 4.40
CA GLU A 22 -4.12 8.44 2.95
C GLU A 22 -3.04 7.47 2.46
N GLY A 23 -1.84 7.52 3.05
CA GLY A 23 -0.74 6.64 2.66
C GLY A 23 -1.06 5.15 2.76
N VAL A 24 -1.86 4.75 3.76
CA VAL A 24 -2.32 3.36 3.93
C VAL A 24 -3.38 3.00 2.89
N ASN A 25 -4.32 3.91 2.63
CA ASN A 25 -5.37 3.73 1.63
C ASN A 25 -4.78 3.57 0.21
N ILE A 26 -3.75 4.34 -0.12
CA ILE A 26 -3.04 4.23 -1.39
C ILE A 26 -2.33 2.88 -1.49
N ALA A 27 -1.57 2.47 -0.47
CA ALA A 27 -0.88 1.17 -0.46
C ALA A 27 -1.85 0.00 -0.68
N ALA A 28 -2.97 0.00 0.04
CA ALA A 28 -4.01 -1.03 -0.10
C ALA A 28 -4.59 -1.06 -1.52
N ARG A 29 -4.89 0.10 -2.10
CA ARG A 29 -5.42 0.17 -3.47
C ARG A 29 -4.39 -0.24 -4.53
N LEU A 30 -3.09 0.00 -4.31
CA LEU A 30 -2.03 -0.47 -5.21
C LEU A 30 -1.91 -2.00 -5.23
N GLU A 31 -2.08 -2.68 -4.11
CA GLU A 31 -2.10 -4.16 -4.09
C GLU A 31 -3.19 -4.71 -5.03
N SER A 32 -4.35 -4.06 -5.06
CA SER A 32 -5.46 -4.46 -5.93
C SER A 32 -5.18 -4.25 -7.42
N PHE A 33 -4.25 -3.36 -7.77
CA PHE A 33 -3.82 -3.12 -9.16
C PHE A 33 -2.66 -4.01 -9.61
N ALA A 34 -1.97 -4.68 -8.68
CA ALA A 34 -0.88 -5.58 -9.03
C ALA A 34 -1.41 -6.76 -9.86
N GLN A 35 -0.64 -7.18 -10.86
CA GLN A 35 -0.87 -8.44 -11.56
C GLN A 35 -0.78 -9.61 -10.55
N PRO A 36 -1.40 -10.77 -10.80
CA PRO A 36 -1.21 -11.96 -9.96
C PRO A 36 0.28 -12.27 -9.75
N ASN A 37 0.69 -12.54 -8.51
CA ASN A 37 2.11 -12.71 -8.12
C ASN A 37 3.00 -11.49 -8.36
N GLY A 38 2.39 -10.30 -8.51
CA GLY A 38 3.06 -9.06 -8.86
C GLY A 38 3.10 -8.01 -7.74
N LEU A 39 3.77 -6.91 -8.06
CA LEU A 39 3.96 -5.75 -7.21
C LEU A 39 3.56 -4.47 -7.96
N SER A 40 2.92 -3.54 -7.26
CA SER A 40 2.69 -2.17 -7.72
C SER A 40 3.22 -1.17 -6.70
N ILE A 41 3.91 -0.14 -7.18
CA ILE A 41 4.54 0.90 -6.36
C ILE A 41 4.03 2.26 -6.84
N SER A 42 3.63 3.14 -5.92
CA SER A 42 3.33 4.52 -6.28
C SER A 42 4.60 5.28 -6.67
N LYS A 43 4.43 6.30 -7.51
CA LYS A 43 5.49 7.26 -7.75
C LYS A 43 5.71 8.09 -6.48
N ALA A 44 6.88 7.97 -5.86
CA ALA A 44 7.35 8.93 -4.86
C ALA A 44 8.09 10.07 -5.59
N PHE A 45 7.79 11.31 -5.23
CA PHE A 45 8.52 12.48 -5.70
C PHE A 45 9.62 12.85 -4.70
#